data_AF-A0A3G2UR97-F1
#
_entry.id   AF-A0A3G2UR97-F1
#
_cell.length_a   1.000
_cell.length_b   1.000
_cell.length_c   1.000
_cell.angle_alpha   90.00
_cell.angle_beta   90.00
_cell.angle_gamma   90.00
#
_symmetry.space_group_name_H-M   'P 1'
#
loop_
_entity.id
_entity.type
_entity.pdbx_description
1 polymer ?
#
loop_
_entity_poly.entity_id
_entity_poly.type
_entity_poly.pdbx_seq_one_letter_code
_entity_poly.pdbx_strand_id
1 'polypeptide(L)'
;MILYRLCKAAHVALDGEGARLWGGRWNSAGRPMVYAAATPSLAVLEVLVHLDLPAELLPDDLRLLTIEVPDSRPYRCSIMKAASASSMSSIAIRS
;
A
#
# COMPACT_ATOMS: atom_id res chain seq x y z
N MET A 1 -12.69 -9.50 2.32
CA MET A 1 -12.59 -8.38 1.35
C MET A 1 -11.33 -8.47 0.45
N ILE A 2 -11.30 -7.76 -0.69
CA ILE A 2 -10.14 -7.69 -1.61
C ILE A 2 -9.46 -6.32 -1.48
N LEU A 3 -8.12 -6.31 -1.47
CA LEU A 3 -7.27 -5.12 -1.48
C LEU A 3 -6.24 -5.19 -2.61
N TYR A 4 -5.65 -4.05 -2.96
CA TYR A 4 -4.70 -3.93 -4.07
C TYR A 4 -3.42 -3.25 -3.63
N ARG A 5 -2.26 -3.75 -4.04
CA ARG A 5 -0.97 -3.13 -3.75
C ARG A 5 -0.17 -2.98 -5.05
N LEU A 6 0.36 -1.79 -5.30
CA LEU A 6 1.27 -1.55 -6.43
C LEU A 6 2.70 -1.41 -5.88
N CYS A 7 3.62 -2.26 -6.34
CA CYS A 7 5.03 -2.20 -5.93
C CYS A 7 5.96 -2.74 -7.02
N LYS A 8 7.26 -2.47 -6.90
CA LYS A 8 8.28 -3.07 -7.76
C LYS A 8 8.32 -4.59 -7.59
N ALA A 9 8.71 -5.31 -8.65
CA ALA A 9 8.81 -6.77 -8.66
C ALA A 9 9.71 -7.32 -7.53
N ALA A 10 10.75 -6.58 -7.15
CA ALA A 10 11.63 -6.96 -6.03
C ALA A 10 10.95 -6.91 -4.64
N HIS A 11 9.78 -6.28 -4.52
CA HIS A 11 9.09 -6.03 -3.24
C HIS A 11 7.68 -6.61 -3.21
N VAL A 12 7.44 -7.71 -3.93
CA VAL A 12 6.14 -8.40 -3.97
C VAL A 12 5.78 -9.10 -2.66
N ALA A 13 6.76 -9.35 -1.79
CA ALA A 13 6.52 -9.95 -0.48
C ALA A 13 5.59 -9.08 0.39
N LEU A 14 4.69 -9.75 1.12
CA LEU A 14 3.75 -9.14 2.07
C LEU A 14 4.29 -9.18 3.52
N ASP A 15 5.61 -9.10 3.70
CA ASP A 15 6.29 -9.10 4.99
C ASP A 15 6.34 -7.70 5.66
N GLY A 16 6.10 -6.65 4.88
CA GLY A 16 6.15 -5.26 5.36
C GLY A 16 7.57 -4.73 5.57
N GLU A 17 8.59 -5.39 5.02
CA GLU A 17 10.00 -5.09 5.26
C GLU A 17 10.40 -3.70 4.74
N GLY A 18 9.91 -3.31 3.57
CA GLY A 18 10.18 -1.97 3.01
C GLY A 18 9.72 -0.84 3.95
N ALA A 19 8.50 -0.96 4.48
CA ALA A 19 7.99 0.01 5.44
C ALA A 19 8.72 -0.09 6.79
N ARG A 20 9.17 -1.28 7.20
CA ARG A 20 9.99 -1.46 8.41
C ARG A 20 11.31 -0.70 8.31
N LEU A 21 12.00 -0.78 7.17
CA LEU A 21 13.31 -0.15 6.99
C LEU A 21 13.21 1.37 6.90
N TRP A 22 12.26 1.89 6.12
CA TRP A 22 12.20 3.31 5.77
C TRP A 22 11.13 4.10 6.53
N GLY A 23 10.20 3.42 7.20
CA GLY A 23 9.00 4.06 7.73
C GLY A 23 8.06 4.52 6.61
N GLY A 24 6.96 5.16 7.00
CA GLY A 24 5.99 5.74 6.09
C GLY A 24 4.95 6.56 6.85
N ARG A 25 3.93 7.07 6.14
CA ARG A 25 2.90 7.95 6.72
C ARG A 25 2.24 7.39 8.00
N TRP A 26 2.11 6.06 8.09
CA TRP A 26 1.37 5.39 9.16
C TRP A 26 2.25 4.48 10.04
N ASN A 27 3.56 4.41 9.79
CA ASN A 27 4.49 3.63 10.60
C ASN A 27 5.86 4.32 10.72
N SER A 28 6.41 4.29 11.93
CA SER A 28 7.83 4.64 12.14
C SER A 28 8.74 3.50 11.69
N ALA A 29 9.98 3.83 11.32
CA ALA A 29 11.01 2.84 11.05
C ALA A 29 11.15 1.85 12.23
N GLY A 30 11.47 0.60 11.91
CA GLY A 30 11.48 -0.54 12.84
C GLY A 30 10.15 -1.29 12.93
N ARG A 31 9.04 -0.77 12.38
CA ARG A 31 7.72 -1.41 12.46
C ARG A 31 7.24 -1.88 11.07
N PRO A 32 7.09 -3.18 10.82
CA PRO A 32 6.66 -3.68 9.51
C PRO A 32 5.20 -3.32 9.23
N MET A 33 4.92 -2.98 7.97
CA MET A 33 3.57 -2.64 7.51
C MET A 33 3.45 -2.80 6.00
N VAL A 34 2.27 -3.21 5.54
CA VAL A 34 1.96 -3.35 4.12
C VAL A 34 0.98 -2.26 3.72
N TYR A 35 1.36 -1.46 2.72
CA TYR A 35 0.48 -0.47 2.11
C TYR A 35 -0.30 -1.11 0.95
N ALA A 36 -1.61 -0.94 0.97
CA ALA A 36 -2.56 -1.42 -0.02
C ALA A 36 -3.65 -0.36 -0.25
N ALA A 37 -4.56 -0.59 -1.16
CA ALA A 37 -5.65 0.31 -1.52
C ALA A 37 -6.93 -0.50 -1.73
N ALA A 38 -8.08 0.16 -1.61
CA ALA A 38 -9.37 -0.49 -1.83
C ALA A 38 -9.65 -0.79 -3.31
N THR A 39 -8.99 -0.07 -4.22
CA THR A 39 -9.18 -0.22 -5.67
C THR A 39 -7.84 -0.17 -6.41
N PRO A 40 -7.74 -0.76 -7.61
CA PRO A 40 -6.54 -0.68 -8.44
C PRO A 40 -6.14 0.75 -8.80
N SER A 41 -7.12 1.58 -9.19
CA SER A 41 -6.90 2.97 -9.61
C SER A 41 -6.27 3.80 -8.48
N LEU A 42 -6.66 3.52 -7.24
CA LEU A 42 -6.13 4.19 -6.06
C LEU A 42 -4.68 3.78 -5.76
N ALA A 43 -4.34 2.50 -5.93
CA ALA A 43 -2.96 2.03 -5.81
C ALA A 43 -2.03 2.69 -6.84
N VAL A 44 -2.49 2.89 -8.07
CA VAL A 44 -1.75 3.61 -9.13
C VAL A 44 -1.59 5.08 -8.78
N LEU A 45 -2.71 5.71 -8.40
CA LEU A 45 -2.76 7.13 -8.05
C LEU A 45 -1.79 7.47 -6.90
N GLU A 46 -1.67 6.59 -5.91
CA GLU A 46 -0.71 6.73 -4.82
C GLU A 46 0.74 6.75 -5.29
N VAL A 47 1.11 5.87 -6.23
CA VAL A 47 2.47 5.82 -6.78
C VAL A 47 2.78 7.06 -7.62
N LEU A 48 1.85 7.50 -8.47
CA LEU A 48 2.02 8.69 -9.30
C LEU A 48 2.29 9.94 -8.47
N VAL A 49 1.50 10.17 -7.41
CA VAL A 49 1.66 11.35 -6.56
C VAL A 49 2.83 11.25 -5.60
N HIS A 50 3.16 10.05 -5.08
CA HIS A 50 4.30 9.92 -4.18
C HIS A 50 5.65 9.98 -4.88
N LEU A 51 5.74 9.51 -6.13
CA LEU A 51 6.98 9.59 -6.90
C LEU A 51 7.15 10.94 -7.60
N ASP A 52 6.07 11.73 -7.70
CA ASP A 52 6.03 12.98 -8.46
C ASP A 52 6.56 12.80 -9.90
N LEU A 53 6.19 11.67 -10.51
CA LEU A 53 6.63 11.28 -11.84
C LEU A 53 5.46 11.34 -12.84
N PRO A 54 5.71 11.81 -14.08
CA PRO A 54 4.82 11.57 -15.21
C PRO A 54 4.56 10.07 -15.38
N ALA A 55 3.35 9.70 -15.79
CA ALA A 55 2.96 8.29 -15.96
C ALA A 55 3.87 7.53 -16.95
N GLU A 56 4.44 8.24 -17.92
CA GLU A 56 5.38 7.72 -18.92
C GLU A 56 6.74 7.31 -18.34
N LEU A 57 7.10 7.83 -17.17
CA LEU A 57 8.36 7.54 -16.48
C LEU A 57 8.19 6.53 -15.35
N LEU A 58 7.01 5.90 -15.24
CA LEU A 58 6.80 4.84 -14.27
C LEU A 58 7.70 3.64 -14.60
N PRO A 59 8.31 3.00 -13.59
CA PRO A 59 9.09 1.79 -13.80
C PRO A 59 8.26 0.66 -14.42
N ASP A 60 8.78 0.00 -15.45
CA ASP A 60 8.15 -1.15 -16.12
C ASP A 60 8.07 -2.41 -15.22
N ASP A 61 8.83 -2.42 -14.12
CA ASP A 61 8.89 -3.52 -13.15
C ASP A 61 7.82 -3.42 -12.07
N LEU A 62 6.89 -2.46 -12.17
CA LEU A 62 5.73 -2.37 -11.29
C LEU A 62 4.82 -3.59 -11.46
N ARG A 63 4.29 -4.06 -10.33
CA ARG A 63 3.38 -5.20 -10.23
C ARG A 63 2.20 -4.80 -9.37
N LEU A 64 1.00 -4.97 -9.92
CA LEU A 64 -0.24 -4.83 -9.18
C LEU A 64 -0.59 -6.18 -8.55
N LEU A 65 -0.58 -6.22 -7.23
CA LEU A 65 -0.95 -7.37 -6.41
C LEU A 65 -2.40 -7.25 -5.98
N THR A 66 -3.10 -8.39 -5.98
CA THR A 66 -4.42 -8.54 -5.38
C THR A 66 -4.27 -9.34 -4.08
N ILE A 67 -4.74 -8.77 -2.98
CA ILE A 67 -4.62 -9.32 -1.64
C ILE A 67 -6.03 -9.68 -1.17
N GLU A 68 -6.27 -10.97 -0.99
CA GLU A 68 -7.52 -11.45 -0.38
C GLU A 68 -7.37 -11.46 1.13
N VAL A 69 -8.28 -10.75 1.80
CA VAL A 69 -8.32 -10.67 3.25
C VAL A 69 -9.58 -11.39 3.73
N PRO A 70 -9.48 -12.52 4.45
CA PRO A 70 -10.65 -13.28 4.90
C PRO A 70 -11.37 -12.55 6.02
N ASP A 71 -12.69 -12.45 5.96
CA ASP A 71 -13.49 -11.68 6.95
C ASP A 71 -13.54 -12.36 8.35
N SER A 72 -13.05 -13.60 8.48
CA SER A 72 -13.25 -14.46 9.65
C SER A 72 -12.18 -14.39 10.74
N ARG A 73 -11.16 -13.53 10.61
CA ARG A 73 -10.08 -13.41 11.62
C ARG A 73 -10.04 -12.00 12.21
N PRO A 74 -9.89 -11.85 13.53
CA PRO A 74 -9.54 -10.57 14.14
C PRO A 74 -8.03 -10.33 13.93
N TYR A 75 -7.57 -10.18 12.68
CA TYR A 75 -6.32 -9.45 12.48
C TYR A 75 -6.58 -8.03 12.98
N ARG A 76 -5.62 -7.42 13.68
CA ARG A 76 -5.71 -6.01 14.07
C ARG A 76 -5.49 -5.15 12.80
N CYS A 77 -6.44 -5.26 11.88
CA CYS A 77 -6.60 -4.42 10.71
C CYS A 77 -7.11 -3.09 11.21
N SER A 78 -6.21 -2.17 11.53
CA SER A 78 -6.59 -0.77 11.53
C SER A 78 -6.75 -0.34 10.08
N ILE A 79 -7.92 -0.60 9.49
CA ILE A 79 -8.33 0.05 8.24
C ILE A 79 -8.54 1.52 8.59
N MET A 80 -7.46 2.30 8.54
CA MET A 80 -7.55 3.74 8.70
C MET A 80 -8.07 4.31 7.38
N LYS A 81 -9.39 4.49 7.30
CA LYS A 81 -10.02 5.19 6.19
C LYS A 81 -9.64 6.67 6.32
N ALA A 82 -8.98 7.23 5.31
CA ALA A 82 -8.67 8.65 5.29
C ALA A 82 -9.97 9.46 5.38
N ALA A 83 -10.10 10.27 6.43
CA ALA A 83 -11.16 11.25 6.56
C ALA A 83 -10.76 12.53 5.83
N SER A 84 -11.64 12.99 4.94
CA SER A 84 -11.58 14.24 4.16
C SER A 84 -10.76 14.23 2.85
N ALA A 85 -11.36 14.87 1.84
CA ALA A 85 -11.09 14.77 0.40
C ALA A 85 -9.80 15.45 -0.10
N SER A 86 -8.79 15.58 0.76
CA SER A 86 -7.50 16.21 0.44
C SER A 86 -6.30 15.29 0.62
N SER A 87 -6.52 14.01 0.95
CA SER A 87 -5.46 13.01 1.12
C SER A 87 -5.85 11.70 0.42
N MET A 88 -5.14 11.40 -0.67
CA MET A 88 -5.29 10.15 -1.43
C MET A 88 -5.03 8.93 -0.54
N SER A 89 -5.79 7.88 -0.83
CA SER A 89 -6.24 6.92 0.16
C SER A 89 -5.42 5.63 0.15
N SER A 90 -4.36 5.61 0.95
CA SER A 90 -3.63 4.40 1.29
C SER A 90 -4.28 3.67 2.47
N ILE A 91 -4.56 2.37 2.31
CA ILE A 91 -4.94 1.43 3.36
C ILE A 91 -3.67 0.75 3.88
N ALA A 92 -3.45 0.77 5.19
CA ALA A 92 -2.33 0.07 5.81
C ALA A 92 -2.79 -1.25 6.46
N ILE A 93 -2.20 -2.37 6.05
CA ILE A 93 -2.41 -3.69 6.62
C ILE A 93 -1.24 -4.02 7.53
N ARG A 94 -1.57 -4.48 8.74
CA ARG A 94 -0.61 -4.97 9.74
C ARG A 94 -0.74 -6.49 9.86
N SER A 95 0.40 -7.19 9.81
CA SER A 95 0.51 -8.60 10.20
C SER A 95 0.60 -8.78 11.71
#